data_AF-A0A7M7KJQ4-F1
#
_entry.id   AF-A0A7M7KJQ4-F1
#
_cell.length_a   1.000
_cell.length_b   1.000
_cell.length_c   1.000
_cell.angle_alpha   90.00
_cell.angle_beta   90.00
_cell.angle_gamma   90.00
#
_symmetry.space_group_name_H-M   'P 1'
#
loop_
_entity.id
_entity.type
_entity.pdbx_description
1 polymer ?
#
loop_
_entity_poly.entity_id
_entity_poly.type
_entity_poly.pdbx_seq_one_letter_code
_entity_poly.pdbx_strand_id
1 'polypeptide(L)'
;MRFTSQPFVISNTTRLSIGSDVRHGQNEVNSDSLESVFVVHRHSIRAPTYFPAGDPYLNRDNYPRGAGYLTKKGVIACGSIANVWSSWYPEHIHGLDHTAVFVRSSESPRCHQTAQAILSALFSTQETIYPVPVYGPPPGFDNYISVVGYGKNINNVLRSHYQDSVSQPNTLGAVTFGDVIEAVKDVMTVPAPLEYEVFTFLDGIVSNMYEDHPIPDFWTRNERILTEVYEKLYALVIEQYRPYYGGHLLRGIAQRMKQVFNKELSSGTRWCDYSFHDFSLTAIYHALEGEINLPKPHFLAAIFFELRTANDGSHWVEVYHSHGIAPDGSYSPREPMRMRWNGGSHRVIFEKIFEKMYNNVYIDKLLGANGKKRNHEENGIF
;
A
#
# COMPACT_ATOMS: atom_id res chain seq x y z
N MET A 1 16.21 7.25 -43.58
CA MET A 1 16.23 8.49 -42.77
C MET A 1 16.78 8.15 -41.40
N ARG A 2 17.92 8.74 -41.02
CA ARG A 2 18.54 8.57 -39.70
C ARG A 2 17.78 9.46 -38.72
N PHE A 3 17.12 8.89 -37.72
CA PHE A 3 16.65 9.65 -36.56
C PHE A 3 17.73 9.63 -35.50
N THR A 4 18.31 10.80 -35.27
CA THR A 4 19.29 11.10 -34.23
C THR A 4 18.62 11.05 -32.86
N SER A 5 19.13 10.20 -31.96
CA SER A 5 18.80 10.18 -30.53
C SER A 5 19.34 11.45 -29.85
N GLN A 6 18.46 12.31 -29.34
CA GLN A 6 18.84 13.31 -28.34
C GLN A 6 18.75 12.69 -26.94
N PRO A 7 19.75 12.91 -26.06
CA PRO A 7 19.69 12.47 -24.68
C PRO A 7 18.71 13.35 -23.88
N PHE A 8 17.83 12.70 -23.13
CA PHE A 8 16.86 13.35 -22.25
C PHE A 8 17.60 13.94 -21.04
N VAL A 9 17.68 15.27 -20.96
CA VAL A 9 18.15 16.00 -19.79
C VAL A 9 16.96 16.21 -18.87
N ILE A 10 16.96 15.57 -17.70
CA ILE A 10 16.01 15.90 -16.63
C ILE A 10 16.39 17.30 -16.13
N SER A 11 15.64 18.31 -16.54
CA SER A 11 15.81 19.67 -16.03
C SER A 11 15.35 19.71 -14.58
N ASN A 12 16.19 20.20 -13.68
CA ASN A 12 15.92 20.46 -12.25
C ASN A 12 14.94 21.63 -12.01
N THR A 13 13.93 21.82 -12.87
CA THR A 13 13.03 22.98 -12.83
C THR A 13 11.56 22.63 -13.03
N THR A 14 11.16 21.40 -12.74
CA THR A 14 9.73 21.10 -12.54
C THR A 14 9.37 21.44 -11.10
N ARG A 15 9.04 22.72 -10.85
CA ARG A 15 8.21 23.05 -9.68
C ARG A 15 6.95 22.20 -9.81
N LEU A 16 6.79 21.22 -8.92
CA LEU A 16 5.51 20.61 -8.63
C LEU A 16 4.53 21.77 -8.42
N SER A 17 3.55 21.92 -9.31
CA SER A 17 2.50 22.91 -9.15
C SER A 17 1.61 22.47 -7.99
N ILE A 18 1.91 23.01 -6.81
CA ILE A 18 1.05 22.88 -5.65
C ILE A 18 -0.19 23.73 -5.97
N GLY A 19 -1.32 23.07 -6.22
CA GLY A 19 -2.61 23.74 -6.36
C GLY A 19 -2.96 24.43 -5.06
N SER A 20 -2.78 25.75 -5.01
CA SER A 20 -3.24 26.59 -3.91
C SER A 20 -4.72 26.91 -4.12
N ASP A 21 -5.60 26.13 -3.52
CA ASP A 21 -7.01 26.50 -3.38
C ASP A 21 -7.46 26.29 -1.93
N VAL A 22 -6.90 27.13 -1.04
CA VAL A 22 -7.31 27.20 0.37
C VAL A 22 -8.51 28.14 0.46
N ARG A 23 -9.72 27.60 0.30
CA ARG A 23 -10.93 28.30 0.74
C ARG A 23 -10.96 28.29 2.27
N HIS A 24 -10.62 29.43 2.85
CA HIS A 24 -10.74 29.72 4.28
C HIS A 24 -12.22 29.71 4.70
N GLY A 25 -12.66 28.61 5.31
CA GLY A 25 -13.77 28.64 6.27
C GLY A 25 -13.19 28.89 7.67
N GLN A 26 -13.61 29.97 8.32
CA GLN A 26 -13.24 30.34 9.70
C GLN A 26 -13.66 29.22 10.68
N ASN A 27 -12.70 28.50 11.27
CA ASN A 27 -12.06 28.70 12.58
C ASN A 27 -12.90 28.30 13.81
N GLU A 28 -12.75 27.04 14.24
CA GLU A 28 -12.18 26.78 15.56
C GLU A 28 -10.79 26.17 15.32
N VAL A 29 -9.73 26.90 15.64
CA VAL A 29 -8.40 26.33 15.77
C VAL A 29 -8.45 25.47 17.02
N ASN A 30 -8.77 24.18 16.87
CA ASN A 30 -8.57 23.23 17.96
C ASN A 30 -7.08 23.25 18.30
N SER A 31 -6.76 23.66 19.52
CA SER A 31 -5.39 23.80 20.05
C SER A 31 -4.78 22.45 20.45
N ASP A 32 -5.28 21.37 19.86
CA ASP A 32 -4.85 20.02 20.14
C ASP A 32 -3.37 19.84 19.78
N SER A 33 -2.61 19.34 20.76
CA SER A 33 -1.21 18.95 20.57
C SER A 33 -1.13 17.70 19.71
N LEU A 34 -0.29 17.71 18.67
CA LEU A 34 0.03 16.52 17.89
C LEU A 34 1.13 15.73 18.62
N GLU A 35 0.80 14.55 19.14
CA GLU A 35 1.72 13.71 19.92
C GLU A 35 2.59 12.84 19.00
N SER A 36 1.95 12.17 18.03
CA SER A 36 2.61 11.23 17.13
C SER A 36 1.87 11.11 15.81
N VAL A 37 2.62 10.77 14.76
CA VAL A 37 2.06 10.37 13.46
C VAL A 37 2.41 8.92 13.20
N PHE A 38 1.39 8.11 12.90
CA PHE A 38 1.58 6.73 12.42
C PHE A 38 1.27 6.72 10.93
N VAL A 39 2.20 6.23 10.12
CA VAL A 39 2.04 6.14 8.67
C VAL A 39 2.07 4.69 8.27
N VAL A 40 1.01 4.22 7.62
CA VAL A 40 0.99 2.91 6.97
C VAL A 40 0.98 3.12 5.47
N HIS A 41 2.02 2.69 4.78
CA HIS A 41 2.16 2.98 3.35
C HIS A 41 2.47 1.74 2.52
N ARG A 42 2.01 1.79 1.27
CA ARG A 42 2.40 0.83 0.24
C ARG A 42 3.87 1.06 -0.12
N HIS A 43 4.58 -0.01 -0.42
CA HIS A 43 5.90 0.09 -1.06
C HIS A 43 5.88 0.94 -2.34
N SER A 44 7.05 1.39 -2.75
CA SER A 44 7.26 2.16 -3.97
C SER A 44 7.15 1.32 -5.25
N ILE A 45 7.28 2.02 -6.38
CA ILE A 45 7.29 1.50 -7.74
C ILE A 45 8.33 0.37 -7.82
N ARG A 46 7.87 -0.77 -8.31
CA ARG A 46 8.65 -2.00 -8.37
C ARG A 46 8.57 -2.64 -9.75
N ALA A 47 9.49 -3.55 -10.00
CA ALA A 47 9.37 -4.49 -11.08
C ALA A 47 8.14 -5.41 -10.91
N PRO A 48 7.64 -6.05 -11.99
CA PRO A 48 6.77 -7.20 -11.90
C PRO A 48 7.32 -8.24 -10.92
N THR A 49 6.45 -8.94 -10.18
CA THR A 49 6.88 -9.98 -9.23
C THR A 49 7.32 -11.28 -9.90
N TYR A 50 7.03 -11.43 -11.20
CA TYR A 50 7.35 -12.59 -12.00
C TYR A 50 7.58 -12.16 -13.45
N PHE A 51 8.48 -12.86 -14.15
CA PHE A 51 8.78 -12.68 -15.56
C PHE A 51 8.56 -14.01 -16.28
N PRO A 52 7.50 -14.15 -17.10
CA PRO A 52 7.30 -15.35 -17.90
C PRO A 52 8.43 -15.56 -18.91
N ALA A 53 8.82 -16.81 -19.12
CA ALA A 53 9.89 -17.14 -20.04
C ALA A 53 9.48 -16.77 -21.49
N GLY A 54 10.29 -15.94 -22.14
CA GLY A 54 10.05 -15.53 -23.53
C GLY A 54 8.98 -14.44 -23.71
N ASP A 55 8.46 -13.85 -22.63
CA ASP A 55 7.51 -12.75 -22.73
C ASP A 55 8.20 -11.48 -23.28
N PRO A 56 7.67 -10.87 -24.37
CA PRO A 56 8.30 -9.70 -24.97
C PRO A 56 8.09 -8.41 -24.15
N TYR A 57 7.12 -8.37 -23.22
CA TYR A 57 6.74 -7.17 -22.48
C TYR A 57 7.15 -7.24 -21.02
N LEU A 58 6.88 -8.36 -20.34
CA LEU A 58 7.35 -8.64 -18.99
C LEU A 58 8.77 -9.21 -19.03
N ASN A 59 9.69 -8.41 -19.58
CA ASN A 59 11.08 -8.78 -19.80
C ASN A 59 11.97 -8.38 -18.61
N ARG A 60 12.69 -9.36 -18.04
CA ARG A 60 13.63 -9.16 -16.93
C ARG A 60 14.73 -8.14 -17.26
N ASP A 61 15.16 -8.04 -18.51
CA ASP A 61 16.27 -7.17 -18.91
C ASP A 61 15.92 -5.68 -18.79
N ASN A 62 14.63 -5.33 -18.80
CA ASN A 62 14.15 -3.97 -18.50
C ASN A 62 14.27 -3.63 -17.00
N TYR A 63 14.39 -4.65 -16.14
CA TYR A 63 14.38 -4.54 -14.69
C TYR A 63 15.69 -5.07 -14.07
N PRO A 64 16.80 -4.32 -14.14
CA PRO A 64 18.13 -4.79 -13.72
C PRO A 64 18.23 -5.13 -12.23
N ARG A 65 17.29 -4.64 -11.41
CA ARG A 65 17.21 -4.95 -9.96
C ARG A 65 16.47 -6.26 -9.66
N GLY A 66 15.87 -6.88 -10.67
CA GLY A 66 15.17 -8.16 -10.55
C GLY A 66 13.70 -8.04 -10.15
N ALA A 67 13.03 -9.19 -10.15
CA ALA A 67 11.59 -9.31 -9.96
C ALA A 67 11.16 -8.83 -8.56
N GLY A 68 10.10 -8.03 -8.50
CA GLY A 68 9.48 -7.57 -7.26
C GLY A 68 10.34 -6.60 -6.42
N TYR A 69 11.54 -6.23 -6.85
CA TYR A 69 12.36 -5.19 -6.22
C TYR A 69 11.93 -3.80 -6.65
N LEU A 70 12.26 -2.78 -5.85
CA LEU A 70 12.07 -1.40 -6.28
C LEU A 70 12.88 -1.11 -7.53
N THR A 71 12.34 -0.30 -8.42
CA THR A 71 13.04 0.22 -9.59
C THR A 71 13.86 1.47 -9.22
N LYS A 72 14.64 1.99 -10.17
CA LYS A 72 15.33 3.28 -9.97
C LYS A 72 14.33 4.42 -9.80
N LYS A 73 13.27 4.46 -10.62
CA LYS A 73 12.19 5.46 -10.53
C LYS A 73 11.48 5.36 -9.18
N GLY A 74 11.26 4.14 -8.68
CA GLY A 74 10.71 3.90 -7.34
C GLY A 74 11.58 4.42 -6.20
N VAL A 75 12.90 4.24 -6.26
CA VAL A 75 13.80 4.80 -5.23
C VAL A 75 13.77 6.33 -5.25
N ILE A 76 13.80 6.95 -6.43
CA ILE A 76 13.73 8.42 -6.58
C ILE A 76 12.39 8.95 -6.04
N ALA A 77 11.29 8.27 -6.36
CA ALA A 77 9.96 8.61 -5.88
C ALA A 77 9.86 8.65 -4.34
N CYS A 78 10.52 7.72 -3.64
CA CYS A 78 10.58 7.74 -2.17
C CYS A 78 11.15 9.06 -1.63
N GLY A 79 12.23 9.57 -2.25
CA GLY A 79 12.84 10.84 -1.84
C GLY A 79 11.93 12.04 -2.07
N SER A 80 11.23 12.07 -3.20
CA SER A 80 10.24 13.13 -3.49
C SER A 80 9.10 13.13 -2.47
N ILE A 81 8.59 11.96 -2.10
CA ILE A 81 7.50 11.85 -1.12
C ILE A 81 7.96 12.21 0.28
N ALA A 82 9.17 11.83 0.67
CA ALA A 82 9.72 12.22 1.96
C ALA A 82 9.67 13.75 2.14
N ASN A 83 10.02 14.52 1.09
CA ASN A 83 9.90 15.98 1.12
C ASN A 83 8.44 16.45 1.28
N VAL A 84 7.49 15.79 0.62
CA VAL A 84 6.06 16.10 0.77
C VAL A 84 5.59 15.84 2.21
N TRP A 85 5.90 14.67 2.77
CA TRP A 85 5.52 14.33 4.14
C TRP A 85 6.18 15.24 5.19
N SER A 86 7.45 15.59 4.98
CA SER A 86 8.15 16.57 5.81
C SER A 86 7.47 17.94 5.77
N SER A 87 6.94 18.36 4.61
CA SER A 87 6.17 19.61 4.51
C SER A 87 4.84 19.59 5.27
N TRP A 88 4.25 18.40 5.47
CA TRP A 88 3.00 18.24 6.23
C TRP A 88 3.26 18.17 7.74
N TYR A 89 4.43 17.68 8.14
CA TYR A 89 4.78 17.43 9.54
C TYR A 89 6.17 17.98 9.90
N PRO A 90 6.42 19.28 9.70
CA PRO A 90 7.76 19.86 9.84
C PRO A 90 8.33 19.70 11.25
N GLU A 91 7.46 19.72 12.28
CA GLU A 91 7.85 19.62 13.69
C GLU A 91 8.00 18.17 14.21
N HIS A 92 7.49 17.19 13.47
CA HIS A 92 7.55 15.77 13.88
C HIS A 92 8.65 15.01 13.16
N ILE A 93 9.06 15.52 12.01
CA ILE A 93 10.17 15.01 11.20
C ILE A 93 11.33 16.00 11.27
N HIS A 94 12.02 16.02 12.40
CA HIS A 94 13.31 16.71 12.52
C HIS A 94 14.43 15.69 12.33
N GLY A 95 15.06 15.75 11.16
CA GLY A 95 16.01 14.77 10.61
C GLY A 95 17.27 14.44 11.43
N LEU A 96 17.34 14.81 12.71
CA LEU A 96 18.47 14.58 13.60
C LEU A 96 18.12 13.69 14.80
N ASP A 97 16.85 13.65 15.23
CA ASP A 97 16.44 12.82 16.37
C ASP A 97 15.91 11.45 15.92
N HIS A 98 16.84 10.53 15.68
CA HIS A 98 16.54 9.15 15.32
C HIS A 98 15.82 8.37 16.44
N THR A 99 15.88 8.83 17.70
CA THR A 99 15.16 8.19 18.81
C THR A 99 13.67 8.48 18.76
N ALA A 100 13.24 9.47 17.97
CA ALA A 100 11.83 9.82 17.78
C ALA A 100 11.08 8.91 16.81
N VAL A 101 11.80 8.03 16.11
CA VAL A 101 11.30 7.26 14.98
C VAL A 101 11.23 5.78 15.30
N PHE A 102 10.12 5.14 14.95
CA PHE A 102 9.99 3.70 14.89
C PHE A 102 9.59 3.30 13.49
N VAL A 103 10.26 2.28 12.94
CA VAL A 103 9.95 1.79 11.60
C VAL A 103 9.77 0.29 11.60
N ARG A 104 8.65 -0.16 11.06
CA ARG A 104 8.37 -1.55 10.79
C ARG A 104 8.16 -1.77 9.30
N SER A 105 8.85 -2.73 8.72
CA SER A 105 8.60 -3.20 7.36
C SER A 105 7.99 -4.60 7.39
N SER A 106 7.22 -4.93 6.35
CA SER A 106 6.96 -6.33 6.03
C SER A 106 8.24 -7.05 5.62
N GLU A 107 8.25 -8.38 5.66
CA GLU A 107 9.41 -9.22 5.27
C GLU A 107 9.83 -9.08 3.79
N SER A 108 9.02 -8.41 2.97
CA SER A 108 9.29 -8.24 1.54
C SER A 108 10.44 -7.25 1.27
N PRO A 109 11.41 -7.57 0.39
CA PRO A 109 12.54 -6.67 0.10
C PRO A 109 12.13 -5.28 -0.38
N ARG A 110 11.09 -5.17 -1.21
CA ARG A 110 10.57 -3.87 -1.70
C ARG A 110 10.03 -2.97 -0.59
N CYS A 111 9.47 -3.54 0.48
CA CYS A 111 8.97 -2.77 1.61
C CYS A 111 10.15 -2.22 2.43
N HIS A 112 11.14 -3.08 2.71
CA HIS A 112 12.39 -2.65 3.37
C HIS A 112 13.11 -1.55 2.59
N GLN A 113 13.26 -1.72 1.29
CA GLN A 113 13.89 -0.72 0.42
C GLN A 113 13.09 0.59 0.38
N THR A 114 11.76 0.51 0.43
CA THR A 114 10.91 1.71 0.46
C THR A 114 11.13 2.48 1.76
N ALA A 115 11.01 1.80 2.90
CA ALA A 115 11.24 2.39 4.21
C ALA A 115 12.63 3.04 4.28
N GLN A 116 13.68 2.31 3.92
CA GLN A 116 15.05 2.83 3.91
C GLN A 116 15.21 4.07 3.03
N ALA A 117 14.63 4.06 1.82
CA ALA A 117 14.74 5.20 0.90
C ALA A 117 13.98 6.44 1.41
N ILE A 118 12.79 6.27 1.99
CA ILE A 118 12.04 7.38 2.62
C ILE A 118 12.84 7.94 3.80
N LEU A 119 13.29 7.08 4.72
CA LEU A 119 14.02 7.51 5.91
C LEU A 119 15.35 8.17 5.57
N SER A 120 16.05 7.69 4.54
CA SER A 120 17.26 8.33 4.07
C SER A 120 17.00 9.77 3.61
N ALA A 121 15.83 10.05 3.03
CA ALA A 121 15.47 11.40 2.62
C ALA A 121 14.92 12.25 3.79
N LEU A 122 14.24 11.66 4.77
CA LEU A 122 13.71 12.37 5.94
C LEU A 122 14.80 12.68 7.00
N PHE A 123 15.79 11.80 7.15
CA PHE A 123 16.75 11.81 8.28
C PHE A 123 18.21 11.88 7.84
N SER A 124 18.53 12.13 6.56
CA SER A 124 19.91 12.40 6.14
C SER A 124 20.05 13.81 5.58
N THR A 125 21.23 14.39 5.76
CA THR A 125 21.63 15.62 5.09
C THR A 125 22.56 15.27 3.92
N GLN A 126 22.92 16.27 3.09
CA GLN A 126 23.93 16.08 2.05
C GLN A 126 25.31 15.69 2.63
N GLU A 127 25.57 16.04 3.88
CA GLU A 127 26.87 15.86 4.54
C GLU A 127 26.93 14.58 5.39
N THR A 128 25.79 14.14 5.96
CA THR A 128 25.76 13.03 6.92
C THR A 128 24.51 12.15 6.73
N ILE A 129 24.74 10.84 6.70
CA ILE A 129 23.69 9.83 6.76
C ILE A 129 23.47 9.43 8.22
N TYR A 130 22.25 9.59 8.72
CA TYR A 130 21.84 9.05 10.02
C TYR A 130 21.00 7.79 9.80
N PRO A 131 21.57 6.58 9.95
CA PRO A 131 20.84 5.35 9.70
C PRO A 131 19.72 5.17 10.73
N VAL A 132 18.49 5.00 10.24
CA VAL A 132 17.33 4.67 11.08
C VAL A 132 17.08 3.16 11.00
N PRO A 133 16.99 2.44 12.14
CA PRO A 133 16.67 1.02 12.14
C PRO A 133 15.29 0.74 11.52
N VAL A 134 15.24 -0.23 10.60
CA VAL A 134 14.00 -0.77 10.04
C VAL A 134 13.80 -2.18 10.58
N TYR A 135 12.77 -2.37 11.39
CA TYR A 135 12.47 -3.67 12.00
C TYR A 135 11.57 -4.47 11.06
N GLY A 136 11.97 -5.71 10.77
CA GLY A 136 11.19 -6.65 9.97
C GLY A 136 11.49 -8.08 10.42
N PRO A 137 10.49 -8.96 10.50
CA PRO A 137 10.72 -10.38 10.78
C PRO A 137 11.37 -11.06 9.55
N PRO A 138 12.01 -12.24 9.75
CA PRO A 138 12.48 -13.06 8.64
C PRO A 138 11.34 -13.51 7.72
N PRO A 139 11.61 -13.78 6.42
CA PRO A 139 10.60 -14.29 5.50
C PRO A 139 9.88 -15.54 6.00
N GLY A 140 8.54 -15.55 5.88
CA GLY A 140 7.65 -16.60 6.36
C GLY A 140 7.19 -16.43 7.82
N PHE A 141 7.73 -15.46 8.56
CA PHE A 141 7.43 -15.26 9.98
C PHE A 141 6.69 -13.95 10.27
N ASP A 142 6.35 -13.16 9.24
CA ASP A 142 5.57 -11.93 9.45
C ASP A 142 4.08 -12.21 9.67
N ASN A 143 3.67 -12.28 10.93
CA ASN A 143 2.26 -12.38 11.30
C ASN A 143 1.39 -11.22 10.81
N TYR A 144 1.95 -10.09 10.35
CA TYR A 144 1.16 -8.96 9.85
C TYR A 144 0.74 -9.12 8.38
N ILE A 145 1.34 -10.06 7.65
CA ILE A 145 1.01 -10.36 6.25
C ILE A 145 0.96 -11.85 5.93
N SER A 146 1.08 -12.71 6.94
CA SER A 146 1.10 -14.16 6.78
C SER A 146 -0.26 -14.69 6.36
N VAL A 147 -0.30 -15.28 5.16
CA VAL A 147 -1.47 -16.02 4.66
C VAL A 147 -1.50 -17.47 5.14
N VAL A 148 -0.69 -17.83 6.13
CA VAL A 148 -0.71 -19.16 6.75
C VAL A 148 -2.11 -19.45 7.30
N GLY A 149 -2.64 -20.62 6.96
CA GLY A 149 -4.01 -21.00 7.31
C GLY A 149 -5.08 -20.56 6.33
N TYR A 150 -4.72 -19.86 5.24
CA TYR A 150 -5.62 -19.69 4.10
C TYR A 150 -5.83 -21.06 3.41
N GLY A 151 -7.08 -21.54 3.41
CA GLY A 151 -7.42 -22.90 2.96
C GLY A 151 -8.21 -22.98 1.66
N LYS A 152 -8.46 -21.87 0.96
CA LYS A 152 -9.22 -21.87 -0.30
C LYS A 152 -8.28 -21.86 -1.50
N ASN A 153 -8.74 -22.39 -2.62
CA ASN A 153 -8.05 -22.22 -3.90
C ASN A 153 -8.48 -20.89 -4.53
N ILE A 154 -7.57 -19.93 -4.62
CA ILE A 154 -7.86 -18.59 -5.15
C ILE A 154 -8.34 -18.62 -6.61
N ASN A 155 -7.81 -19.55 -7.43
CA ASN A 155 -8.23 -19.69 -8.83
C ASN A 155 -9.70 -20.09 -8.95
N ASN A 156 -10.20 -20.95 -8.06
CA ASN A 156 -11.61 -21.32 -8.03
C ASN A 156 -12.51 -20.14 -7.61
N VAL A 157 -12.02 -19.28 -6.71
CA VAL A 157 -12.73 -18.04 -6.34
C VAL A 157 -12.82 -17.11 -7.53
N LEU A 158 -11.72 -16.89 -8.27
CA LEU A 158 -11.74 -16.03 -9.45
C LEU A 158 -12.64 -16.63 -10.55
N ARG A 159 -12.58 -17.96 -10.74
CA ARG A 159 -13.37 -18.68 -11.74
C ARG A 159 -14.87 -18.64 -11.46
N SER A 160 -15.31 -18.58 -10.20
CA SER A 160 -16.75 -18.49 -9.89
C SER A 160 -17.40 -17.19 -10.37
N HIS A 161 -16.61 -16.19 -10.77
CA HIS A 161 -17.08 -14.90 -11.29
C HIS A 161 -17.04 -14.79 -12.82
N TYR A 162 -16.76 -15.88 -13.55
CA TYR A 162 -16.63 -15.85 -15.01
C TYR A 162 -17.89 -15.37 -15.72
N GLN A 163 -19.08 -15.66 -15.18
CA GLN A 163 -20.36 -15.31 -15.80
C GLN A 163 -20.79 -13.87 -15.50
N ASP A 164 -20.06 -13.14 -14.65
CA ASP A 164 -20.39 -11.76 -14.35
C ASP A 164 -20.18 -10.90 -15.61
N SER A 165 -21.10 -9.96 -15.86
CA SER A 165 -21.01 -9.08 -17.01
C SER A 165 -19.87 -8.07 -16.85
N VAL A 166 -19.31 -7.66 -17.98
CA VAL A 166 -18.41 -6.49 -18.07
C VAL A 166 -19.14 -5.31 -18.70
N SER A 167 -18.75 -4.09 -18.31
CA SER A 167 -19.48 -2.87 -18.69
C SER A 167 -18.73 -1.99 -19.69
N GLN A 168 -17.40 -2.11 -19.76
CA GLN A 168 -16.60 -1.25 -20.62
C GLN A 168 -16.62 -1.69 -22.10
N PRO A 169 -16.74 -0.74 -23.05
CA PRO A 169 -16.56 -1.02 -24.47
C PRO A 169 -15.20 -1.67 -24.74
N ASN A 170 -15.17 -2.68 -25.60
CA ASN A 170 -13.96 -3.43 -25.88
C ASN A 170 -13.89 -3.93 -27.33
N THR A 171 -12.67 -4.21 -27.79
CA THR A 171 -12.41 -4.77 -29.12
C THR A 171 -12.31 -6.31 -29.11
N LEU A 172 -12.48 -6.93 -27.94
CA LEU A 172 -12.38 -8.38 -27.73
C LEU A 172 -13.69 -9.11 -28.06
N GLY A 173 -14.80 -8.38 -28.20
CA GLY A 173 -16.13 -8.98 -28.25
C GLY A 173 -16.56 -9.62 -26.92
N ALA A 174 -15.86 -9.27 -25.83
CA ALA A 174 -16.10 -9.81 -24.51
C ALA A 174 -17.38 -9.22 -23.92
N VAL A 175 -18.25 -10.09 -23.38
CA VAL A 175 -19.48 -9.70 -22.68
C VAL A 175 -19.46 -10.14 -21.22
N THR A 176 -18.59 -11.10 -20.88
CA THR A 176 -18.37 -11.59 -19.52
C THR A 176 -16.95 -11.35 -19.03
N PHE A 177 -16.79 -11.43 -17.71
CA PHE A 177 -15.50 -11.40 -17.03
C PHE A 177 -14.60 -12.56 -17.46
N GLY A 178 -15.18 -13.74 -17.68
CA GLY A 178 -14.48 -14.92 -18.19
C GLY A 178 -13.91 -14.71 -19.59
N ASP A 179 -14.66 -14.07 -20.49
CA ASP A 179 -14.20 -13.79 -21.87
C ASP A 179 -12.91 -12.97 -21.87
N VAL A 180 -12.84 -11.93 -21.02
CA VAL A 180 -11.64 -11.10 -20.91
C VAL A 180 -10.48 -11.88 -20.30
N ILE A 181 -10.73 -12.71 -19.27
CA ILE A 181 -9.69 -13.54 -18.68
C ILE A 181 -9.10 -14.50 -19.71
N GLU A 182 -9.92 -15.22 -20.46
CA GLU A 182 -9.44 -16.14 -21.50
C GLU A 182 -8.68 -15.39 -22.61
N ALA A 183 -9.16 -14.20 -23.03
CA ALA A 183 -8.43 -13.37 -23.98
C ALA A 183 -7.05 -12.93 -23.47
N VAL A 184 -6.89 -12.69 -22.15
CA VAL A 184 -5.56 -12.42 -21.57
C VAL A 184 -4.71 -13.70 -21.55
N LYS A 185 -5.29 -14.86 -21.20
CA LYS A 185 -4.57 -16.13 -21.22
C LYS A 185 -4.00 -16.46 -22.60
N ASP A 186 -4.75 -16.16 -23.67
CA ASP A 186 -4.33 -16.41 -25.06
C ASP A 186 -3.11 -15.59 -25.50
N VAL A 187 -2.88 -14.41 -24.89
CA VAL A 187 -1.69 -13.58 -25.21
C VAL A 187 -0.50 -13.86 -24.29
N MET A 188 -0.71 -14.57 -23.19
CA MET A 188 0.36 -14.94 -22.27
C MET A 188 1.23 -16.05 -22.86
N THR A 189 2.54 -15.95 -22.64
CA THR A 189 3.50 -17.00 -23.04
C THR A 189 3.54 -18.20 -22.08
N VAL A 190 2.81 -18.12 -20.97
CA VAL A 190 2.71 -19.18 -19.95
C VAL A 190 1.82 -20.30 -20.45
N PRO A 191 2.26 -21.58 -20.44
CA PRO A 191 1.40 -22.71 -20.79
C PRO A 191 0.28 -22.92 -19.77
N ALA A 192 -0.97 -23.04 -20.24
CA ALA A 192 -2.18 -23.28 -19.42
C ALA A 192 -2.30 -22.37 -18.18
N PRO A 193 -2.28 -21.03 -18.37
CA PRO A 193 -2.24 -20.08 -17.27
C PRO A 193 -3.52 -20.12 -16.44
N LEU A 194 -3.36 -20.03 -15.13
CA LEU A 194 -4.44 -19.96 -14.15
C LEU A 194 -4.93 -18.52 -13.95
N GLU A 195 -6.09 -18.36 -13.32
CA GLU A 195 -6.74 -17.05 -13.11
C GLU A 195 -5.86 -16.09 -12.28
N TYR A 196 -5.16 -16.61 -11.28
CA TYR A 196 -4.25 -15.82 -10.47
C TYR A 196 -3.02 -15.37 -11.27
N GLU A 197 -2.56 -16.17 -12.25
CA GLU A 197 -1.46 -15.77 -13.13
C GLU A 197 -1.87 -14.62 -14.04
N VAL A 198 -3.11 -14.62 -14.54
CA VAL A 198 -3.69 -13.47 -15.26
C VAL A 198 -3.68 -12.21 -14.39
N PHE A 199 -4.09 -12.31 -13.12
CA PHE A 199 -3.99 -11.17 -12.19
C PHE A 199 -2.54 -10.67 -12.04
N THR A 200 -1.57 -11.56 -11.86
CA THR A 200 -0.16 -11.17 -11.75
C THR A 200 0.42 -10.60 -13.04
N PHE A 201 -0.03 -11.08 -14.19
CA PHE A 201 0.38 -10.56 -15.50
C PHE A 201 -0.09 -9.11 -15.68
N LEU A 202 -1.38 -8.84 -15.41
CA LEU A 202 -1.94 -7.48 -15.48
C LEU A 202 -1.27 -6.52 -14.47
N ASP A 203 -0.95 -6.98 -13.25
CA ASP A 203 -0.15 -6.19 -12.29
C ASP A 203 1.28 -5.91 -12.80
N GLY A 204 1.87 -6.84 -13.56
CA GLY A 204 3.12 -6.65 -14.26
C GLY A 204 3.04 -5.54 -15.33
N ILE A 205 1.97 -5.53 -16.12
CA ILE A 205 1.73 -4.46 -17.11
C ILE A 205 1.61 -3.09 -16.44
N VAL A 206 0.92 -3.01 -15.29
CA VAL A 206 0.90 -1.78 -14.48
C VAL A 206 2.32 -1.35 -14.09
N SER A 207 3.20 -2.29 -13.74
CA SER A 207 4.61 -1.95 -13.45
C SER A 207 5.33 -1.37 -14.68
N ASN A 208 5.06 -1.87 -15.90
CA ASN A 208 5.59 -1.29 -17.14
C ASN A 208 5.05 0.14 -17.37
N MET A 209 3.76 0.39 -17.08
CA MET A 209 3.16 1.73 -17.21
C MET A 209 3.87 2.75 -16.31
N TYR A 210 4.21 2.37 -15.07
CA TYR A 210 4.95 3.26 -14.17
C TYR A 210 6.40 3.48 -14.60
N GLU A 211 7.02 2.55 -15.31
CA GLU A 211 8.43 2.66 -15.78
C GLU A 211 8.56 3.18 -17.21
N ASP A 212 7.46 3.59 -17.85
CA ASP A 212 7.45 4.00 -19.25
C ASP A 212 8.04 2.91 -20.18
N HIS A 213 7.86 1.64 -19.81
CA HIS A 213 8.29 0.49 -20.60
C HIS A 213 7.23 0.07 -21.62
N PRO A 214 7.62 -0.64 -22.70
CA PRO A 214 6.66 -1.13 -23.68
C PRO A 214 5.52 -1.94 -23.03
N ILE A 215 4.29 -1.65 -23.43
CA ILE A 215 3.09 -2.40 -23.07
C ILE A 215 2.48 -3.04 -24.33
N PRO A 216 1.73 -4.15 -24.21
CA PRO A 216 1.12 -4.81 -25.36
C PRO A 216 0.08 -3.94 -26.08
N ASP A 217 0.03 -3.98 -27.41
CA ASP A 217 -1.04 -3.33 -28.20
C ASP A 217 -2.43 -3.86 -27.82
N PHE A 218 -2.50 -5.12 -27.36
CA PHE A 218 -3.71 -5.70 -26.78
C PHE A 218 -4.20 -4.89 -25.58
N TRP A 219 -3.29 -4.42 -24.72
CA TRP A 219 -3.62 -3.56 -23.59
C TRP A 219 -4.15 -2.21 -24.07
N THR A 220 -3.38 -1.50 -24.90
CA THR A 220 -3.74 -0.15 -25.34
C THR A 220 -5.10 -0.09 -26.04
N ARG A 221 -5.46 -1.11 -26.84
CA ARG A 221 -6.76 -1.18 -27.51
C ARG A 221 -7.93 -1.52 -26.59
N ASN A 222 -7.66 -2.05 -25.40
CA ASN A 222 -8.65 -2.58 -24.45
C ASN A 222 -8.44 -2.05 -23.03
N GLU A 223 -7.79 -0.89 -22.87
CA GLU A 223 -7.33 -0.39 -21.57
C GLU A 223 -8.47 -0.30 -20.55
N ARG A 224 -9.62 0.25 -20.94
CA ARG A 224 -10.77 0.43 -20.04
C ARG A 224 -11.30 -0.90 -19.50
N ILE A 225 -11.50 -1.87 -20.38
CA ILE A 225 -12.02 -3.18 -19.99
C ILE A 225 -10.99 -3.99 -19.20
N LEU A 226 -9.71 -3.91 -19.55
CA LEU A 226 -8.65 -4.58 -18.82
C LEU A 226 -8.44 -3.96 -17.44
N THR A 227 -8.62 -2.65 -17.31
CA THR A 227 -8.62 -1.95 -16.02
C THR A 227 -9.80 -2.40 -15.17
N GLU A 228 -11.03 -2.43 -15.71
CA GLU A 228 -12.23 -2.93 -15.00
C GLU A 228 -12.01 -4.36 -14.48
N VAL A 229 -11.53 -5.26 -15.35
CA VAL A 229 -11.28 -6.66 -15.01
C VAL A 229 -10.14 -6.80 -14.00
N TYR A 230 -9.07 -6.01 -14.15
CA TYR A 230 -7.95 -5.99 -13.23
C TYR A 230 -8.35 -5.53 -11.83
N GLU A 231 -9.11 -4.44 -11.73
CA GLU A 231 -9.63 -3.92 -10.46
C GLU A 231 -10.55 -4.92 -9.78
N LYS A 232 -11.39 -5.61 -10.56
CA LYS A 232 -12.24 -6.69 -10.05
C LYS A 232 -11.43 -7.90 -9.58
N LEU A 233 -10.42 -8.35 -10.33
CA LEU A 233 -9.50 -9.40 -9.90
C LEU A 233 -8.83 -9.01 -8.56
N TYR A 234 -8.33 -7.78 -8.46
CA TYR A 234 -7.76 -7.26 -7.22
C TYR A 234 -8.77 -7.32 -6.07
N ALA A 235 -10.00 -6.83 -6.28
CA ALA A 235 -11.06 -6.82 -5.27
C ALA A 235 -11.41 -8.23 -4.76
N LEU A 236 -11.53 -9.21 -5.67
CA LEU A 236 -11.80 -10.60 -5.31
C LEU A 236 -10.65 -11.23 -4.53
N VAL A 237 -9.40 -10.95 -4.91
CA VAL A 237 -8.21 -11.44 -4.20
C VAL A 237 -8.15 -10.84 -2.79
N ILE A 238 -8.29 -9.51 -2.65
CA ILE A 238 -8.18 -8.86 -1.36
C ILE A 238 -9.34 -9.20 -0.43
N GLU A 239 -10.53 -9.52 -0.94
CA GLU A 239 -11.63 -10.03 -0.11
C GLU A 239 -11.22 -11.31 0.65
N GLN A 240 -10.45 -12.17 -0.02
CA GLN A 240 -9.95 -13.40 0.60
C GLN A 240 -8.79 -13.11 1.57
N TYR A 241 -7.88 -12.20 1.21
CA TYR A 241 -6.62 -11.98 1.92
C TYR A 241 -6.63 -10.90 3.00
N ARG A 242 -7.58 -9.96 2.99
CA ARG A 242 -7.64 -8.84 3.95
C ARG A 242 -7.55 -9.25 5.43
N PRO A 243 -8.06 -10.40 5.90
CA PRO A 243 -7.87 -10.77 7.30
C PRO A 243 -6.41 -10.95 7.68
N TYR A 244 -5.62 -11.52 6.76
CA TYR A 244 -4.20 -11.82 6.94
C TYR A 244 -3.31 -10.58 6.80
N TYR A 245 -3.77 -9.56 6.06
CA TYR A 245 -3.03 -8.31 5.82
C TYR A 245 -3.45 -7.17 6.75
N GLY A 246 -4.62 -7.27 7.41
CA GLY A 246 -5.15 -6.22 8.28
C GLY A 246 -5.27 -6.63 9.75
N GLY A 247 -5.57 -7.91 10.05
CA GLY A 247 -5.97 -8.34 11.39
C GLY A 247 -4.92 -8.07 12.48
N HIS A 248 -3.75 -8.71 12.36
CA HIS A 248 -2.66 -8.51 13.31
C HIS A 248 -1.98 -7.15 13.17
N LEU A 249 -1.92 -6.59 11.96
CA LEU A 249 -1.36 -5.27 11.68
C LEU A 249 -2.11 -4.16 12.45
N LEU A 250 -3.43 -4.08 12.28
CA LEU A 250 -4.27 -3.09 12.97
C LEU A 250 -4.17 -3.23 14.49
N ARG A 251 -4.18 -4.47 14.99
CA ARG A 251 -4.05 -4.74 16.41
C ARG A 251 -2.72 -4.24 16.97
N GLY A 252 -1.63 -4.49 16.26
CA GLY A 252 -0.30 -4.01 16.63
C GLY A 252 -0.17 -2.49 16.61
N ILE A 253 -0.72 -1.85 15.58
CA ILE A 253 -0.75 -0.38 15.49
C ILE A 253 -1.54 0.21 16.66
N ALA A 254 -2.74 -0.30 16.94
CA ALA A 254 -3.58 0.17 18.05
C ALA A 254 -2.89 0.02 19.42
N GLN A 255 -2.23 -1.12 19.64
CA GLN A 255 -1.42 -1.33 20.85
C GLN A 255 -0.33 -0.28 20.98
N ARG A 256 0.44 -0.02 19.91
CA ARG A 256 1.51 0.97 19.96
C ARG A 256 0.97 2.39 20.14
N MET A 257 -0.15 2.74 19.53
CA MET A 257 -0.83 4.02 19.77
C MET A 257 -1.18 4.21 21.25
N LYS A 258 -1.69 3.16 21.90
CA LYS A 258 -1.95 3.18 23.35
C LYS A 258 -0.68 3.42 24.15
N GLN A 259 0.43 2.78 23.78
CA GLN A 259 1.73 2.97 24.43
C GLN A 259 2.26 4.40 24.28
N VAL A 260 1.97 5.08 23.16
CA VAL A 260 2.29 6.51 22.97
C VAL A 260 1.52 7.35 23.99
N PHE A 261 0.19 7.25 24.04
CA PHE A 261 -0.62 8.04 24.98
C PHE A 261 -0.29 7.75 26.45
N ASN A 262 -0.01 6.49 26.77
CA ASN A 262 0.40 6.08 28.11
C ASN A 262 1.86 6.46 28.47
N LYS A 263 2.62 7.03 27.53
CA LYS A 263 4.05 7.37 27.70
C LYS A 263 4.92 6.17 28.09
N GLU A 264 4.60 5.01 27.54
CA GLU A 264 5.30 3.73 27.82
C GLU A 264 6.52 3.50 26.90
N LEU A 265 6.67 4.31 25.85
CA LEU A 265 7.73 4.16 24.85
C LEU A 265 8.94 5.04 25.17
N SER A 266 10.13 4.46 25.14
CA SER A 266 11.41 5.17 25.28
C SER A 266 11.97 5.71 23.95
N SER A 267 11.45 5.23 22.82
CA SER A 267 11.84 5.65 21.46
C SER A 267 10.70 5.41 20.47
N GLY A 268 10.71 6.13 19.36
CA GLY A 268 9.70 6.04 18.31
C GLY A 268 8.36 6.62 18.73
N THR A 269 8.40 7.77 19.40
CA THR A 269 7.24 8.42 20.00
C THR A 269 6.59 9.47 19.11
N ARG A 270 7.29 10.01 18.09
CA ARG A 270 6.77 11.08 17.22
C ARG A 270 6.42 10.60 15.82
N TRP A 271 7.22 9.71 15.24
CA TRP A 271 7.00 9.17 13.89
C TRP A 271 7.05 7.64 13.90
N CYS A 272 5.95 7.00 13.57
CA CYS A 272 5.84 5.55 13.48
C CYS A 272 5.53 5.14 12.03
N ASP A 273 6.52 4.60 11.33
CA ASP A 273 6.43 4.24 9.92
C ASP A 273 6.21 2.74 9.73
N TYR A 274 5.21 2.36 8.92
CA TYR A 274 4.84 0.99 8.61
C TYR A 274 4.84 0.79 7.09
N SER A 275 5.90 0.18 6.57
CA SER A 275 6.06 -0.11 5.14
C SER A 275 5.52 -1.48 4.76
N PHE A 276 4.41 -1.51 4.02
CA PHE A 276 3.65 -2.72 3.72
C PHE A 276 3.16 -2.71 2.25
N HIS A 277 1.99 -3.30 2.01
CA HIS A 277 1.44 -3.58 0.69
C HIS A 277 0.13 -2.83 0.45
N ASP A 278 -0.27 -2.74 -0.80
CA ASP A 278 -1.61 -2.30 -1.22
C ASP A 278 -2.70 -3.08 -0.48
N PHE A 279 -2.55 -4.39 -0.36
CA PHE A 279 -3.45 -5.24 0.42
C PHE A 279 -3.58 -4.83 1.90
N SER A 280 -2.50 -4.38 2.54
CA SER A 280 -2.56 -3.89 3.92
C SER A 280 -3.38 -2.61 4.02
N LEU A 281 -3.19 -1.67 3.10
CA LEU A 281 -3.96 -0.42 3.07
C LEU A 281 -5.44 -0.69 2.79
N THR A 282 -5.75 -1.51 1.79
CA THR A 282 -7.14 -1.90 1.48
C THR A 282 -7.80 -2.63 2.66
N ALA A 283 -7.06 -3.47 3.39
CA ALA A 283 -7.58 -4.12 4.60
C ALA A 283 -7.87 -3.09 5.72
N ILE A 284 -7.02 -2.08 5.90
CA ILE A 284 -7.27 -1.00 6.86
C ILE A 284 -8.50 -0.17 6.45
N TYR A 285 -8.60 0.23 5.17
CA TYR A 285 -9.77 0.95 4.67
C TYR A 285 -11.07 0.19 4.93
N HIS A 286 -11.08 -1.11 4.68
CA HIS A 286 -12.25 -1.92 4.93
C HIS A 286 -12.57 -2.07 6.43
N ALA A 287 -11.57 -2.37 7.27
CA ALA A 287 -11.78 -2.55 8.71
C ALA A 287 -12.28 -1.27 9.40
N LEU A 288 -11.84 -0.11 8.92
CA LEU A 288 -12.26 1.19 9.40
C LEU A 288 -13.47 1.77 8.65
N GLU A 289 -14.06 1.00 7.74
CA GLU A 289 -15.17 1.39 6.86
C GLU A 289 -14.96 2.77 6.22
N GLY A 290 -13.74 3.00 5.74
CA GLY A 290 -13.34 4.21 5.04
C GLY A 290 -14.15 4.39 3.75
N GLU A 291 -14.51 5.63 3.46
CA GLU A 291 -15.13 6.06 2.21
C GLU A 291 -14.04 6.31 1.17
N ILE A 292 -13.49 5.24 0.62
CA ILE A 292 -12.41 5.30 -0.38
C ILE A 292 -12.95 4.88 -1.74
N ASN A 293 -12.84 5.77 -2.73
CA ASN A 293 -13.34 5.57 -4.10
C ASN A 293 -12.27 5.04 -5.06
N LEU A 294 -11.25 4.35 -4.55
CA LEU A 294 -10.18 3.76 -5.35
C LEU A 294 -10.05 2.26 -5.04
N PRO A 295 -10.31 1.35 -6.00
CA PRO A 295 -10.26 -0.09 -5.77
C PRO A 295 -8.88 -0.57 -5.30
N LYS A 296 -7.80 -0.04 -5.90
CA LYS A 296 -6.41 -0.39 -5.58
C LYS A 296 -5.58 0.86 -5.27
N PRO A 297 -4.94 0.95 -4.08
CA PRO A 297 -4.03 2.06 -3.77
C PRO A 297 -2.84 2.13 -4.74
N HIS A 298 -2.47 3.32 -5.23
CA HIS A 298 -1.28 3.48 -6.07
C HIS A 298 0.02 3.30 -5.28
N PHE A 299 1.17 3.23 -5.97
CA PHE A 299 2.46 3.10 -5.29
C PHE A 299 2.66 4.26 -4.32
N LEU A 300 3.24 3.99 -3.15
CA LEU A 300 3.40 4.97 -2.07
C LEU A 300 2.10 5.64 -1.57
N ALA A 301 0.94 5.04 -1.84
CA ALA A 301 -0.28 5.35 -1.10
C ALA A 301 -0.02 5.18 0.40
N ALA A 302 -0.67 6.00 1.23
CA ALA A 302 -0.42 6.04 2.66
C ALA A 302 -1.67 6.38 3.46
N ILE A 303 -1.75 5.85 4.68
CA ILE A 303 -2.74 6.20 5.70
C ILE A 303 -1.98 6.81 6.86
N PHE A 304 -2.41 7.99 7.30
CA PHE A 304 -1.82 8.73 8.40
C PHE A 304 -2.81 8.73 9.56
N PHE A 305 -2.36 8.28 10.72
CA PHE A 305 -3.09 8.44 11.98
C PHE A 305 -2.34 9.47 12.82
N GLU A 306 -2.95 10.63 12.99
CA GLU A 306 -2.44 11.69 13.84
C GLU A 306 -3.01 11.52 15.24
N LEU A 307 -2.16 11.20 16.21
CA LEU A 307 -2.55 11.11 17.61
C LEU A 307 -2.49 12.50 18.23
N ARG A 308 -3.62 12.94 18.77
CA ARG A 308 -3.81 14.29 19.28
C ARG A 308 -4.27 14.28 20.72
N THR A 309 -3.78 15.22 21.51
CA THR A 309 -4.26 15.49 22.87
C THR A 309 -4.94 16.86 22.87
N ALA A 310 -6.23 16.89 23.19
CA ALA A 310 -6.97 18.13 23.34
C ALA A 310 -6.62 18.83 24.66
N ASN A 311 -7.01 20.11 24.79
CA ASN A 311 -6.71 20.92 25.98
C ASN A 311 -7.29 20.36 27.28
N ASP A 312 -8.40 19.62 27.20
CA ASP A 312 -9.04 18.95 28.34
C ASP A 312 -8.37 17.62 28.72
N GLY A 313 -7.29 17.26 28.02
CA GLY A 313 -6.56 16.01 28.20
C GLY A 313 -7.15 14.82 27.44
N SER A 314 -8.27 14.99 26.71
CA SER A 314 -8.84 13.90 25.92
C SER A 314 -7.97 13.54 24.72
N HIS A 315 -7.91 12.24 24.41
CA HIS A 315 -7.11 11.71 23.31
C HIS A 315 -7.96 11.43 22.08
N TRP A 316 -7.48 11.92 20.95
CA TRP A 316 -8.13 11.83 19.65
C TRP A 316 -7.18 11.25 18.61
N VAL A 317 -7.75 10.66 17.58
CA VAL A 317 -7.04 10.28 16.37
C VAL A 317 -7.73 10.93 15.18
N GLU A 318 -6.96 11.62 14.35
CA GLU A 318 -7.40 12.05 13.03
C GLU A 318 -6.79 11.14 11.98
N VAL A 319 -7.62 10.64 11.07
CA VAL A 319 -7.18 9.71 10.03
C VAL A 319 -7.21 10.38 8.67
N TYR A 320 -6.08 10.41 7.99
CA TYR A 320 -5.93 10.92 6.63
C TYR A 320 -5.43 9.81 5.72
N HIS A 321 -5.66 9.94 4.41
CA HIS A 321 -5.05 9.06 3.42
C HIS A 321 -4.54 9.84 2.21
N SER A 322 -3.60 9.25 1.49
CA SER A 322 -3.16 9.68 0.17
C SER A 322 -3.27 8.48 -0.77
N HIS A 323 -3.79 8.71 -1.97
CA HIS A 323 -3.95 7.70 -3.02
C HIS A 323 -2.62 7.20 -3.60
N GLY A 324 -1.52 7.90 -3.37
CA GLY A 324 -0.19 7.52 -3.84
C GLY A 324 0.28 8.32 -5.04
N ILE A 325 1.32 7.82 -5.69
CA ILE A 325 1.84 8.36 -6.95
C ILE A 325 1.03 7.77 -8.10
N ALA A 326 0.43 8.61 -8.93
CA ALA A 326 -0.20 8.21 -10.17
C ALA A 326 0.85 7.90 -11.27
N PRO A 327 0.50 7.18 -12.35
CA PRO A 327 1.44 6.86 -13.42
C PRO A 327 2.14 8.07 -14.06
N ASP A 328 1.49 9.24 -14.06
CA ASP A 328 2.05 10.50 -14.54
C ASP A 328 3.10 11.13 -13.60
N GLY A 329 3.35 10.51 -12.45
CA GLY A 329 4.31 10.95 -11.44
C GLY A 329 3.76 11.94 -10.42
N SER A 330 2.50 12.36 -10.54
CA SER A 330 1.85 13.22 -9.54
C SER A 330 1.58 12.45 -8.24
N TYR A 331 1.82 13.08 -7.09
CA TYR A 331 1.46 12.51 -5.78
C TYR A 331 0.19 13.16 -5.28
N SER A 332 -0.80 12.35 -4.91
CA SER A 332 -2.05 12.87 -4.37
C SER A 332 -1.85 13.57 -3.02
N PRO A 333 -2.58 14.67 -2.75
CA PRO A 333 -2.58 15.29 -1.42
C PRO A 333 -3.09 14.31 -0.37
N ARG A 334 -2.89 14.67 0.91
CA ARG A 334 -3.57 13.98 2.01
C ARG A 334 -5.01 14.49 2.13
N GLU A 335 -5.94 13.56 2.30
CA GLU A 335 -7.37 13.83 2.42
C GLU A 335 -7.93 13.19 3.70
N PRO A 336 -8.94 13.80 4.35
CA PRO A 336 -9.62 13.19 5.47
C PRO A 336 -10.22 11.82 5.12
N MET A 337 -9.82 10.77 5.84
CA MET A 337 -10.40 9.44 5.66
C MET A 337 -11.73 9.36 6.42
N ARG A 338 -12.83 9.70 5.74
CA ARG A 338 -14.17 9.63 6.32
C ARG A 338 -14.53 8.17 6.63
N MET A 339 -14.96 7.92 7.87
CA MET A 339 -15.30 6.58 8.35
C MET A 339 -16.81 6.48 8.55
N ARG A 340 -17.47 5.56 7.84
CA ARG A 340 -18.94 5.40 7.88
C ARG A 340 -19.49 5.14 9.28
N TRP A 341 -18.82 4.28 10.04
CA TRP A 341 -19.19 3.95 11.42
C TRP A 341 -19.04 5.12 12.40
N ASN A 342 -18.30 6.17 12.01
CA ASN A 342 -18.06 7.38 12.79
C ASN A 342 -18.82 8.58 12.22
N GLY A 343 -19.97 8.35 11.59
CA GLY A 343 -20.82 9.40 11.02
C GLY A 343 -20.14 10.21 9.90
N GLY A 344 -19.17 9.62 9.21
CA GLY A 344 -18.40 10.31 8.15
C GLY A 344 -17.33 11.27 8.67
N SER A 345 -17.05 11.28 9.99
CA SER A 345 -15.93 12.02 10.57
C SER A 345 -14.63 11.24 10.46
N HIS A 346 -13.55 11.92 10.10
CA HIS A 346 -12.18 11.38 10.12
C HIS A 346 -11.48 11.54 11.48
N ARG A 347 -12.05 12.36 12.38
CA ARG A 347 -11.60 12.56 13.76
C ARG A 347 -12.43 11.71 14.71
N VAL A 348 -11.77 11.00 15.61
CA VAL A 348 -12.40 10.02 16.50
C VAL A 348 -11.68 9.95 17.85
N ILE A 349 -12.46 9.77 18.92
CA ILE A 349 -11.92 9.54 20.27
C ILE A 349 -11.08 8.26 20.27
N PHE A 350 -9.90 8.31 20.90
CA PHE A 350 -8.93 7.23 20.87
C PHE A 350 -9.51 5.87 21.27
N GLU A 351 -10.30 5.80 22.34
CA GLU A 351 -10.89 4.55 22.84
C GLU A 351 -11.74 3.86 21.76
N LYS A 352 -12.51 4.62 20.98
CA LYS A 352 -13.39 4.06 19.94
C LYS A 352 -12.59 3.47 18.78
N ILE A 353 -11.58 4.19 18.30
CA ILE A 353 -10.75 3.69 17.20
C ILE A 353 -9.81 2.57 17.67
N PHE A 354 -9.32 2.63 18.91
CA PHE A 354 -8.57 1.54 19.53
C PHE A 354 -9.37 0.25 19.50
N GLU A 355 -10.62 0.26 19.98
CA GLU A 355 -11.50 -0.91 19.95
C GLU A 355 -11.73 -1.41 18.52
N LYS A 356 -12.03 -0.50 17.58
CA LYS A 356 -12.26 -0.83 16.16
C LYS A 356 -11.04 -1.48 15.50
N MET A 357 -9.83 -1.04 15.85
CA MET A 357 -8.57 -1.57 15.30
C MET A 357 -8.09 -2.83 16.04
N TYR A 358 -8.22 -2.88 17.36
CA TYR A 358 -7.71 -3.97 18.19
C TYR A 358 -8.58 -5.23 18.09
N ASN A 359 -9.90 -5.05 18.13
CA ASN A 359 -10.93 -6.08 17.97
C ASN A 359 -11.54 -6.01 16.55
N ASN A 360 -10.70 -5.73 15.55
CA ASN A 360 -11.15 -5.53 14.18
C ASN A 360 -11.90 -6.74 13.62
N VAL A 361 -12.67 -6.48 12.56
CA VAL A 361 -13.57 -7.42 11.88
C VAL A 361 -12.89 -8.69 11.34
N TYR A 362 -11.57 -8.80 11.40
CA TYR A 362 -10.82 -9.95 10.92
C TYR A 362 -10.42 -10.96 12.00
N ILE A 363 -10.42 -10.56 13.27
CA ILE A 363 -9.85 -11.36 14.36
C ILE A 363 -10.55 -12.71 14.50
N ASP A 364 -11.87 -12.75 14.46
CA ASP A 364 -12.63 -14.01 14.58
C ASP A 364 -12.29 -15.01 13.47
N LYS A 365 -12.10 -14.51 12.24
CA LYS A 365 -11.71 -15.33 11.09
C LYS A 365 -10.30 -15.90 11.27
N LEU A 366 -9.36 -15.13 11.83
CA LEU A 366 -8.01 -15.60 12.13
C LEU A 366 -7.99 -16.62 13.28
N LEU A 367 -8.78 -16.40 14.33
CA LEU A 367 -8.90 -17.32 15.46
C LEU A 367 -9.55 -18.65 15.05
N GLY A 368 -10.61 -18.61 14.23
CA GLY A 368 -11.24 -19.81 13.68
C GLY A 368 -10.33 -20.62 12.75
N ALA A 369 -9.43 -19.96 12.02
CA ALA A 369 -8.41 -20.62 11.21
C ALA A 369 -7.33 -21.30 12.08
N ASN A 370 -6.91 -20.65 13.18
CA ASN A 370 -5.92 -21.21 14.11
C ASN A 370 -6.49 -22.28 15.05
N GLY A 371 -7.79 -22.24 15.36
CA GLY A 371 -8.48 -23.24 16.18
C GLY A 371 -8.51 -24.64 15.54
N LYS A 372 -8.44 -24.73 14.21
CA LYS A 372 -8.32 -26.02 13.50
C LYS A 372 -6.91 -26.65 13.60
N LYS A 373 -5.89 -25.90 14.03
CA LYS A 373 -4.53 -26.44 14.23
C LYS A 373 -4.28 -26.97 15.65
N ARG A 374 -5.09 -26.59 16.66
CA ARG A 374 -4.88 -27.04 18.04
C ARG A 374 -5.30 -28.48 18.35
N ASN A 375 -5.84 -29.23 17.39
CA ASN A 375 -6.24 -30.63 17.58
C ASN A 375 -5.21 -31.67 17.10
N HIS A 376 -3.95 -31.29 16.82
CA HIS A 376 -2.93 -32.26 16.39
C HIS A 376 -1.57 -32.20 17.09
N GLU A 377 -1.40 -31.41 18.15
CA GLU A 377 -0.16 -31.42 18.96
C GLU A 377 -0.50 -31.47 20.46
N GLU A 378 -1.31 -32.45 20.85
CA GLU A 378 -1.17 -33.10 22.15
C GLU A 378 -0.66 -34.51 21.90
N ASN A 379 0.65 -34.63 21.68
CA ASN A 379 1.43 -35.85 21.93
C ASN A 379 2.92 -35.54 21.71
N GLY A 380 3.67 -35.42 22.81
CA GLY A 380 5.07 -35.83 22.79
C GLY A 380 6.13 -34.73 22.87
N ILE A 381 6.49 -34.37 24.11
CA ILE A 381 7.84 -34.60 24.67
C ILE A 381 9.03 -33.78 24.10
N PHE A 382 9.62 -33.01 25.05
CA PHE A 382 10.92 -32.30 25.12
C PHE A 382 11.12 -30.98 24.37
#